data_AF-A0A5M6CBQ9-F1
#
_entry.id   AF-A0A5M6CBQ9-F1
#
_cell.length_a   1.000
_cell.length_b   1.000
_cell.length_c   1.000
_cell.angle_alpha   90.00
_cell.angle_beta   90.00
_cell.angle_gamma   90.00
#
_symmetry.space_group_name_H-M   'P 1'
#
loop_
_entity.id
_entity.type
_entity.pdbx_description
1 polymer ?
#
loop_
_entity_poly.entity_id
_entity_poly.type
_entity_poly.pdbx_seq_one_letter_code
_entity_poly.pdbx_strand_id
1 'polypeptide(L)'
;MMTIAKLNEAIRLSLQQENYYSALALALTMPDICGKMEFPKLGSEARSKNWFDKYMRKNYECEIMEKHVVFMTAGDCYALRCSFLHEAKDDIEHQRASDTLKRFQFTTLGIHRIKTDEILNLNVSNFCLEICAAVDEWIDGVSSDNEIMERTNLLLTIKDSTYSPIPFVTIGNK
;
A
#
# COMPACT_ATOMS: atom_id res chain seq x y z
N MET A 1 -6.32 15.55 -2.90
CA MET A 1 -5.24 15.15 -1.96
C MET A 1 -5.77 14.70 -0.60
N MET A 2 -6.80 15.38 -0.05
CA MET A 2 -7.36 15.09 1.27
C MET A 2 -7.77 13.62 1.50
N THR A 3 -8.32 12.93 0.51
CA THR A 3 -8.71 11.51 0.66
C THR A 3 -7.50 10.58 0.88
N ILE A 4 -6.41 10.77 0.12
CA ILE A 4 -5.19 9.94 0.28
C ILE A 4 -4.57 10.19 1.65
N ALA A 5 -4.50 11.44 2.09
CA ALA A 5 -4.05 11.79 3.45
C ALA A 5 -4.92 11.13 4.54
N LYS A 6 -6.26 11.11 4.36
CA LYS A 6 -7.18 10.42 5.28
C LYS A 6 -6.97 8.90 5.30
N LEU A 7 -6.71 8.27 4.15
CA LEU A 7 -6.38 6.84 4.08
C LEU A 7 -5.04 6.57 4.78
N ASN A 8 -4.05 7.44 4.58
CA ASN A 8 -2.75 7.32 5.24
C ASN A 8 -2.89 7.41 6.77
N GLU A 9 -3.68 8.37 7.25
CA GLU A 9 -3.97 8.51 8.67
C GLU A 9 -4.77 7.32 9.23
N ALA A 10 -5.70 6.75 8.45
CA ALA A 10 -6.44 5.55 8.86
C ALA A 10 -5.53 4.34 9.09
N ILE A 11 -4.44 4.20 8.33
CA ILE A 11 -3.41 3.18 8.58
C ILE A 11 -2.75 3.45 9.93
N ARG A 12 -2.29 4.68 10.19
CA ARG A 12 -1.63 5.07 11.44
C ARG A 12 -2.53 4.85 12.66
N LEU A 13 -3.81 5.22 12.57
CA LEU A 13 -4.80 4.98 13.62
C LEU A 13 -5.07 3.50 13.84
N SER A 14 -5.09 2.69 12.77
CA SER A 14 -5.24 1.24 12.87
C SER A 14 -4.05 0.61 13.62
N LEU A 15 -2.83 1.09 13.36
CA LEU A 15 -1.64 0.66 14.09
C LEU A 15 -1.68 1.05 15.58
N GLN A 16 -2.14 2.26 15.90
CA GLN A 16 -2.30 2.70 17.30
C GLN A 16 -3.29 1.84 18.08
N GLN A 17 -4.30 1.29 17.40
CA GLN A 17 -5.29 0.38 17.98
C GLN A 17 -4.89 -1.09 17.87
N GLU A 18 -3.66 -1.39 17.44
CA GLU A 18 -3.15 -2.75 17.21
C GLU A 18 -4.01 -3.56 16.22
N ASN A 19 -4.78 -2.89 15.38
CA ASN A 19 -5.55 -3.51 14.30
C ASN A 19 -4.67 -3.70 13.07
N TYR A 20 -3.72 -4.63 13.19
CA TYR A 20 -2.68 -4.87 12.19
C TYR A 20 -3.23 -5.36 10.85
N TYR A 21 -4.30 -6.15 10.85
CA TYR A 21 -4.90 -6.62 9.60
C TYR A 21 -5.54 -5.48 8.81
N SER A 22 -6.26 -4.57 9.48
CA SER A 22 -6.80 -3.38 8.81
C SER A 22 -5.68 -2.44 8.33
N ALA A 23 -4.64 -2.23 9.15
CA ALA A 23 -3.48 -1.44 8.77
C ALA A 23 -2.79 -2.00 7.52
N LEU A 24 -2.50 -3.31 7.53
CA LEU A 24 -1.84 -4.00 6.43
C LEU A 24 -2.69 -4.02 5.16
N ALA A 25 -3.99 -4.29 5.28
CA ALA A 25 -4.91 -4.28 4.14
C ALA A 25 -4.91 -2.92 3.45
N LEU A 26 -5.05 -1.83 4.21
CA LEU A 26 -5.02 -0.47 3.68
C LEU A 26 -3.65 -0.13 3.10
N ALA A 27 -2.55 -0.43 3.82
CA ALA A 27 -1.20 -0.17 3.36
C ALA A 27 -0.91 -0.83 1.99
N LEU A 28 -1.32 -2.09 1.81
CA LEU A 28 -1.13 -2.81 0.54
C LEU A 28 -1.93 -2.24 -0.64
N THR A 29 -2.97 -1.44 -0.39
CA THR A 29 -3.72 -0.75 -1.46
C THR A 29 -3.07 0.57 -1.91
N MET A 30 -2.27 1.21 -1.05
CA MET A 30 -1.73 2.54 -1.29
C MET A 30 -0.86 2.64 -2.56
N PRO A 31 0.01 1.67 -2.90
CA PRO A 31 0.79 1.72 -4.13
C PRO A 31 -0.06 1.82 -5.41
N ASP A 32 -1.17 1.08 -5.50
CA ASP A 32 -2.06 1.15 -6.67
C ASP A 32 -2.90 2.44 -6.67
N ILE A 33 -3.40 2.87 -5.50
CA ILE A 33 -4.18 4.10 -5.38
C ILE A 33 -3.35 5.31 -5.82
N CYS A 34 -2.16 5.48 -5.25
CA CYS A 34 -1.25 6.57 -5.61
C CYS A 34 -0.74 6.40 -7.06
N GLY A 35 -0.38 5.18 -7.44
CA GLY A 35 0.02 4.85 -8.81
C GLY A 35 -1.07 5.13 -9.85
N LYS A 36 -2.37 5.01 -9.53
CA LYS A 36 -3.49 5.41 -10.41
C LYS A 36 -3.53 6.91 -10.65
N MET A 37 -3.15 7.71 -9.66
CA MET A 37 -3.12 9.15 -9.80
C MET A 37 -1.92 9.59 -10.66
N GLU A 38 -0.76 8.95 -10.51
CA GLU A 38 0.46 9.27 -11.25
C GLU A 38 0.49 8.65 -12.66
N PHE A 39 0.02 7.41 -12.82
CA PHE A 39 0.06 6.63 -14.06
C PHE A 39 -1.33 6.13 -14.49
N PRO A 40 -2.30 7.02 -14.79
CA PRO A 40 -3.71 6.65 -14.94
C PRO A 40 -4.00 5.67 -16.08
N LYS A 41 -3.14 5.63 -17.11
CA LYS A 41 -3.27 4.78 -18.30
C LYS A 41 -2.74 3.36 -18.11
N LEU A 42 -1.97 3.09 -17.06
CA LEU A 42 -1.39 1.77 -16.80
C LEU A 42 -2.38 0.88 -16.03
N GLY A 43 -2.22 -0.44 -16.19
CA GLY A 43 -2.95 -1.45 -15.41
C GLY A 43 -2.51 -1.50 -13.95
N SER A 44 -3.35 -2.07 -13.07
CA SER A 44 -3.14 -2.09 -11.61
C SER A 44 -1.76 -2.63 -11.20
N GLU A 45 -1.31 -3.72 -11.83
CA GLU A 45 0.02 -4.29 -11.62
C GLU A 45 1.14 -3.30 -11.92
N ALA A 46 1.17 -2.76 -13.13
CA ALA A 46 2.22 -1.84 -13.57
C ALA A 46 2.25 -0.56 -12.72
N ARG A 47 1.09 -0.04 -12.32
CA ARG A 47 1.00 1.14 -11.44
C ARG A 47 1.57 0.87 -10.06
N SER A 48 1.18 -0.26 -9.45
CA SER A 48 1.66 -0.66 -8.13
C SER A 48 3.17 -0.87 -8.15
N LYS A 49 3.68 -1.55 -9.19
CA LYS A 49 5.10 -1.82 -9.35
C LYS A 49 5.92 -0.54 -9.53
N ASN A 50 5.50 0.33 -10.45
CA ASN A 50 6.18 1.61 -10.69
C ASN A 50 6.20 2.50 -9.44
N TRP A 51 5.10 2.55 -8.69
CA TRP A 51 5.06 3.31 -7.44
C TRP A 51 6.00 2.70 -6.40
N PHE A 52 5.98 1.37 -6.22
CA PHE A 52 6.89 0.70 -5.29
C PHE A 52 8.36 0.94 -5.64
N ASP A 53 8.72 0.77 -6.92
CA ASP A 53 10.08 1.00 -7.40
C ASP A 53 10.55 2.44 -7.10
N LYS A 54 9.65 3.42 -7.22
CA LYS A 54 9.95 4.83 -7.00
C LYS A 54 10.12 5.19 -5.53
N TYR A 55 9.23 4.73 -4.64
CA TYR A 55 9.18 5.22 -3.26
C TYR A 55 9.64 4.22 -2.19
N MET A 56 9.56 2.91 -2.47
CA MET A 56 9.81 1.86 -1.48
C MET A 56 11.09 1.06 -1.75
N ARG A 57 11.54 0.93 -3.00
CA ARG A 57 12.68 0.08 -3.38
C ARG A 57 13.94 0.31 -2.56
N LYS A 58 14.28 1.58 -2.30
CA LYS A 58 15.42 1.99 -1.45
C LYS A 58 15.42 1.38 -0.05
N ASN A 59 14.25 0.98 0.47
CA ASN A 59 14.11 0.35 1.79
C ASN A 59 14.33 -1.17 1.73
N TYR A 60 14.32 -1.78 0.54
CA TYR A 60 14.33 -3.23 0.32
C TYR A 60 15.50 -3.71 -0.54
N GLU A 61 16.48 -2.86 -0.78
CA GLU A 61 17.78 -3.22 -1.37
C GLU A 61 18.93 -2.57 -0.60
N CYS A 62 20.07 -3.25 -0.52
CA CYS A 62 21.27 -2.71 0.09
C CYS A 62 22.53 -3.43 -0.42
N GLU A 63 23.70 -2.83 -0.19
CA GLU A 63 24.99 -3.45 -0.47
C GLU A 63 25.56 -4.10 0.79
N ILE A 64 25.80 -5.41 0.76
CA ILE A 64 26.42 -6.17 1.85
C ILE A 64 27.65 -6.90 1.29
N MET A 65 28.84 -6.61 1.82
CA MET A 65 30.10 -7.23 1.39
C MET A 65 30.30 -7.20 -0.13
N GLU A 66 30.08 -6.03 -0.74
CA GLU A 66 30.19 -5.80 -2.20
C GLU A 66 29.19 -6.61 -3.05
N LYS A 67 28.10 -7.09 -2.43
CA LYS A 67 26.98 -7.72 -3.12
C LYS A 67 25.71 -6.92 -2.92
N HIS A 68 25.04 -6.65 -4.03
CA HIS A 68 23.71 -6.09 -4.04
C HIS A 68 22.69 -7.14 -3.56
N VAL A 69 22.07 -6.88 -2.41
CA VAL A 69 21.06 -7.74 -1.80
C VAL A 69 19.69 -7.10 -1.95
N VAL A 70 18.75 -7.85 -2.54
CA VAL A 70 17.34 -7.46 -2.66
C VAL A 70 16.49 -8.32 -1.71
N PHE A 71 15.83 -7.65 -0.77
CA PHE A 71 14.92 -8.28 0.18
C PHE A 71 13.55 -8.54 -0.44
N MET A 72 13.02 -7.57 -1.19
CA MET A 72 11.69 -7.61 -1.80
C MET A 72 11.68 -6.79 -3.09
N THR A 73 11.15 -7.36 -4.18
CA THR A 73 10.90 -6.62 -5.43
C THR A 73 9.52 -5.96 -5.44
N ALA A 74 9.30 -5.06 -6.40
CA ALA A 74 7.99 -4.54 -6.71
C ALA A 74 6.98 -5.63 -7.11
N GLY A 75 7.45 -6.70 -7.76
CA GLY A 75 6.67 -7.89 -8.08
C GLY A 75 6.23 -8.66 -6.85
N ASP A 76 7.15 -8.92 -5.93
CA ASP A 76 6.85 -9.60 -4.67
C ASP A 76 5.81 -8.81 -3.85
N CYS A 77 5.93 -7.48 -3.77
CA CYS A 77 4.96 -6.63 -3.06
C CYS A 77 3.58 -6.63 -3.74
N TYR A 78 3.52 -6.61 -5.06
CA TYR A 78 2.25 -6.73 -5.80
C TYR A 78 1.61 -8.11 -5.58
N ALA A 79 2.43 -9.17 -5.57
CA ALA A 79 1.95 -10.52 -5.32
C ALA A 79 1.36 -10.66 -3.90
N LEU A 80 2.04 -10.10 -2.90
CA LEU A 80 1.53 -10.03 -1.52
C LEU A 80 0.17 -9.34 -1.45
N ARG A 81 0.04 -8.16 -2.08
CA ARG A 81 -1.25 -7.43 -2.13
C ARG A 81 -2.35 -8.33 -2.68
N CYS A 82 -2.12 -8.96 -3.82
CA CYS A 82 -3.11 -9.81 -4.46
C CYS A 82 -3.48 -11.01 -3.59
N SER A 83 -2.50 -11.69 -2.98
CA SER A 83 -2.73 -12.87 -2.14
C SER A 83 -3.52 -12.52 -0.88
N PHE A 84 -3.10 -11.45 -0.20
CA PHE A 84 -3.72 -11.02 1.04
C PHE A 84 -5.13 -10.46 0.84
N LEU A 85 -5.34 -9.60 -0.18
CA LEU A 85 -6.62 -8.92 -0.37
C LEU A 85 -7.70 -9.78 -1.06
N HIS A 86 -7.32 -10.77 -1.87
CA HIS A 86 -8.28 -11.62 -2.58
C HIS A 86 -8.43 -13.02 -1.98
N GLU A 87 -7.40 -13.54 -1.32
CA GLU A 87 -7.41 -14.90 -0.79
C GLU A 87 -7.20 -14.97 0.74
N ALA A 88 -6.85 -13.85 1.39
CA ALA A 88 -6.42 -13.80 2.80
C ALA A 88 -5.30 -14.80 3.12
N LYS A 89 -4.43 -15.08 2.14
CA LYS A 89 -3.28 -15.99 2.27
C LYS A 89 -1.98 -15.20 2.37
N ASP A 90 -0.99 -15.82 2.98
CA ASP A 90 0.41 -15.35 3.09
C ASP A 90 1.35 -16.04 2.08
N ASP A 91 0.85 -17.06 1.39
CA ASP A 91 1.51 -17.77 0.29
C ASP A 91 1.37 -17.00 -1.03
N ILE A 92 2.49 -16.78 -1.73
CA ILE A 92 2.53 -16.11 -3.04
C ILE A 92 3.12 -17.01 -4.15
N GLU A 93 3.40 -18.29 -3.87
CA GLU A 93 4.01 -19.24 -4.83
C GLU A 93 3.19 -19.41 -6.12
N HIS A 94 1.87 -19.26 -6.03
CA HIS A 94 0.97 -19.40 -7.18
C HIS A 94 0.79 -18.11 -7.98
N GLN A 95 1.41 -17.00 -7.56
CA GLN A 95 1.32 -15.73 -8.25
C GLN A 95 2.44 -15.60 -9.27
N ARG A 96 2.05 -15.47 -10.54
CA ARG A 96 2.96 -15.27 -11.69
C ARG A 96 3.90 -14.06 -11.57
N ALA A 97 3.67 -13.19 -10.58
CA ALA A 97 4.41 -11.96 -10.33
C ALA A 97 5.43 -12.05 -9.17
N SER A 98 5.53 -13.20 -8.48
CA SER A 98 6.60 -13.43 -7.51
C SER A 98 7.93 -13.62 -8.26
N ASP A 99 8.92 -12.81 -7.91
CA ASP A 99 10.25 -12.86 -8.53
C ASP A 99 11.26 -13.53 -7.59
N THR A 100 11.20 -13.26 -6.28
CA THR A 100 12.24 -13.69 -5.33
C THR A 100 11.76 -14.26 -4.00
N LEU A 101 10.46 -14.20 -3.70
CA LEU A 101 9.89 -14.63 -2.42
C LEU A 101 8.73 -15.61 -2.63
N LYS A 102 8.70 -16.69 -1.85
CA LYS A 102 7.58 -17.64 -1.83
C LYS A 102 6.55 -17.31 -0.76
N ARG A 103 6.99 -16.69 0.34
CA ARG A 103 6.13 -16.40 1.49
C ARG A 103 6.53 -15.13 2.22
N PHE A 104 5.53 -14.43 2.73
CA PHE A 104 5.70 -13.35 3.69
C PHE A 104 5.32 -13.82 5.09
N GLN A 105 6.10 -13.43 6.09
CA GLN A 105 5.76 -13.62 7.50
C GLN A 105 5.71 -12.25 8.18
N PHE A 106 4.53 -11.91 8.69
CA PHE A 106 4.31 -10.70 9.46
C PHE A 106 4.33 -11.00 10.95
N THR A 107 5.02 -10.14 11.71
CA THR A 107 5.15 -10.27 13.16
C THR A 107 5.04 -8.90 13.83
N THR A 108 4.74 -8.89 15.12
CA THR A 108 4.78 -7.70 15.98
C THR A 108 6.07 -7.61 16.79
N LEU A 109 6.94 -8.62 16.69
CA LEU A 109 8.23 -8.67 17.37
C LEU A 109 9.25 -7.72 16.73
N GLY A 110 10.36 -7.44 17.43
CA GLY A 110 11.41 -6.51 16.99
C GLY A 110 12.28 -6.96 15.82
N ILE A 111 11.76 -7.82 14.93
CA ILE A 111 12.44 -8.30 13.72
C ILE A 111 11.82 -7.66 12.48
N HIS A 112 12.64 -7.09 11.60
CA HIS A 112 12.19 -6.46 10.36
C HIS A 112 13.22 -6.66 9.24
N ARG A 113 12.75 -7.05 8.05
CA ARG A 113 13.56 -7.35 6.86
C ARG A 113 14.59 -8.45 7.11
N ILE A 114 14.16 -9.56 7.72
CA ILE A 114 14.99 -10.77 7.82
C ILE A 114 14.57 -11.74 6.72
N LYS A 115 15.45 -11.95 5.75
CA LYS A 115 15.25 -12.90 4.66
C LYS A 115 15.99 -14.20 4.97
N THR A 116 15.27 -15.30 5.02
CA THR A 116 15.82 -16.65 5.16
C THR A 116 15.28 -17.48 4.00
N ASP A 117 16.16 -17.93 3.11
CA ASP A 117 15.81 -18.52 1.83
C ASP A 117 14.83 -17.63 1.03
N GLU A 118 13.60 -18.10 0.80
CA GLU A 118 12.55 -17.41 0.06
C GLU A 118 11.43 -16.86 0.97
N ILE A 119 11.69 -16.76 2.29
CA ILE A 119 10.77 -16.22 3.28
C ILE A 119 11.29 -14.87 3.77
N LEU A 120 10.46 -13.83 3.63
CA LEU A 120 10.74 -12.51 4.19
C LEU A 120 9.93 -12.27 5.46
N ASN A 121 10.62 -12.04 6.57
CA ASN A 121 10.04 -11.68 7.86
C ASN A 121 10.01 -10.17 8.02
N LEU A 122 8.83 -9.61 8.22
CA LEU A 122 8.59 -8.18 8.38
C LEU A 122 7.84 -7.88 9.67
N ASN A 123 8.25 -6.82 10.35
CA ASN A 123 7.41 -6.26 11.40
C ASN A 123 6.24 -5.53 10.72
N VAL A 124 5.00 -5.90 11.05
CA VAL A 124 3.80 -5.37 10.39
C VAL A 124 3.67 -3.85 10.58
N SER A 125 3.99 -3.34 11.77
CA SER A 125 3.95 -1.91 12.06
C SER A 125 5.02 -1.16 11.27
N ASN A 126 6.25 -1.68 11.21
CA ASN A 126 7.33 -1.04 10.44
C ASN A 126 6.99 -1.01 8.94
N PHE A 127 6.52 -2.13 8.37
CA PHE A 127 6.10 -2.17 6.97
C PHE A 127 5.01 -1.14 6.66
N CYS A 128 3.97 -1.08 7.49
CA CYS A 128 2.88 -0.11 7.31
C CYS A 128 3.37 1.33 7.45
N LEU A 129 4.24 1.62 8.42
CA LEU A 129 4.81 2.96 8.61
C LEU A 129 5.72 3.38 7.47
N GLU A 130 6.48 2.46 6.87
CA GLU A 130 7.29 2.71 5.67
C GLU A 130 6.39 3.07 4.48
N ILE A 131 5.29 2.34 4.27
CA ILE A 131 4.28 2.71 3.27
C ILE A 131 3.72 4.09 3.56
N CYS A 132 3.37 4.40 4.82
CA CYS A 132 2.84 5.70 5.17
C CYS A 132 3.83 6.84 4.88
N ALA A 133 5.11 6.65 5.20
CA ALA A 133 6.16 7.62 4.90
C ALA A 133 6.36 7.81 3.40
N ALA A 134 6.31 6.72 2.62
CA ALA A 134 6.38 6.77 1.16
C ALA A 134 5.16 7.49 0.53
N VAL A 135 3.97 7.34 1.13
CA VAL A 135 2.77 8.09 0.73
C VAL A 135 2.92 9.57 1.06
N ASP A 136 3.47 9.94 2.22
CA ASP A 136 3.72 11.34 2.57
C ASP A 136 4.74 11.97 1.58
N GLU A 137 5.83 11.25 1.26
CA GLU A 137 6.80 11.65 0.23
C GLU A 137 6.14 11.83 -1.14
N TRP A 138 5.24 10.92 -1.53
CA TRP A 138 4.47 11.03 -2.77
C TRP A 138 3.56 12.26 -2.77
N ILE A 139 2.82 12.51 -1.68
CA ILE A 139 1.93 13.67 -1.52
C ILE A 139 2.71 14.97 -1.73
N ASP A 140 3.85 15.10 -1.05
CA ASP A 140 4.70 16.28 -1.15
C ASP A 140 5.24 16.45 -2.58
N GLY A 141 5.71 15.36 -3.19
CA GLY A 141 6.30 15.36 -4.52
C GLY A 141 5.32 15.69 -5.66
N VAL A 142 4.02 15.42 -5.50
CA VAL A 142 3.00 15.71 -6.53
C VAL A 142 2.15 16.95 -6.23
N SER A 143 2.44 17.66 -5.13
CA SER A 143 1.64 18.80 -4.66
C SER A 143 1.52 19.95 -5.65
N SER A 144 2.50 20.11 -6.55
CA SER A 144 2.50 21.10 -7.63
C SER A 144 1.95 20.61 -8.97
N ASP A 145 1.60 19.32 -9.09
CA ASP A 145 1.04 18.76 -10.33
C ASP A 145 -0.49 18.88 -10.33
N ASN A 146 -1.00 19.86 -11.07
CA ASN A 146 -2.43 20.14 -11.13
C ASN A 146 -3.26 18.96 -11.65
N GLU A 147 -2.74 18.19 -12.61
CA GLU A 147 -3.51 17.07 -13.17
C GLU A 147 -3.64 15.91 -12.19
N ILE A 148 -2.56 15.61 -11.45
CA ILE A 148 -2.59 14.63 -10.35
C ILE A 148 -3.56 15.12 -9.27
N MET A 149 -3.47 16.40 -8.91
CA MET A 149 -4.32 17.00 -7.89
C MET A 149 -5.81 16.92 -8.24
N GLU A 150 -6.19 17.24 -9.47
CA GLU A 150 -7.56 17.09 -9.96
C GLU A 150 -8.05 15.65 -9.84
N ARG A 151 -7.25 14.66 -10.29
CA ARG A 151 -7.61 13.24 -10.17
C ARG A 151 -7.82 12.82 -8.71
N THR A 152 -6.97 13.28 -7.80
CA THR A 152 -7.12 12.96 -6.37
C THR A 152 -8.38 13.55 -5.73
N ASN A 153 -8.94 14.63 -6.29
CA ASN A 153 -10.17 15.24 -5.79
C ASN A 153 -11.43 14.46 -6.24
N LEU A 154 -11.30 13.56 -7.21
CA LEU A 154 -12.37 12.67 -7.67
C LEU A 154 -12.46 11.36 -6.87
N LEU A 155 -11.53 11.14 -5.92
CA LEU A 155 -11.55 9.96 -5.08
C LEU A 155 -12.79 9.96 -4.16
N LEU A 156 -13.24 8.75 -3.82
CA LEU A 156 -14.38 8.55 -2.93
C LEU A 156 -14.16 9.28 -1.60
N THR A 157 -15.16 10.02 -1.17
CA THR A 157 -15.17 10.71 0.13
C THR A 157 -16.34 10.19 0.97
N ILE A 158 -16.06 9.87 2.23
CA ILE A 158 -17.10 9.58 3.21
C ILE A 158 -17.65 10.93 3.68
N LYS A 159 -18.96 11.13 3.52
CA LYS A 159 -19.68 12.31 4.04
C LYS A 159 -20.19 11.98 5.44
N ASP A 160 -19.77 12.76 6.41
CA ASP A 160 -20.11 12.63 7.84
C ASP A 160 -21.13 13.69 8.31
N SER A 161 -21.53 14.61 7.43
CA SER A 161 -22.60 15.57 7.66
C SER A 161 -23.95 15.07 7.15
N THR A 162 -25.02 15.47 7.83
CA THR A 162 -26.41 15.10 7.50
C THR A 162 -26.79 15.59 6.11
N TYR A 163 -27.23 14.67 5.25
CA TYR A 163 -27.83 15.00 3.96
C TYR A 163 -29.18 15.68 4.19
N SER A 164 -29.39 16.86 3.60
CA SER A 164 -30.74 17.42 3.50
C SER A 164 -31.48 16.64 2.40
N PRO A 165 -32.66 16.02 2.67
CA PRO A 165 -33.31 15.19 1.69
C PRO A 165 -33.72 16.04 0.47
N ILE A 166 -33.08 15.75 -0.66
CA ILE A 166 -33.47 16.24 -1.98
C ILE A 166 -34.79 15.55 -2.34
N PRO A 167 -35.71 16.19 -3.10
CA PRO A 167 -36.87 15.49 -3.63
C PRO A 167 -36.46 14.20 -4.38
N PHE A 168 -37.24 13.12 -4.23
CA PHE A 168 -37.01 11.79 -4.82
C PHE A 168 -35.91 10.91 -4.18
N VAL A 169 -35.51 11.18 -2.93
CA VAL A 169 -34.59 10.29 -2.21
C VAL A 169 -35.28 8.98 -1.80
N THR A 170 -34.73 7.85 -2.25
CA THR A 170 -35.04 6.52 -1.73
C THR A 170 -34.10 6.21 -0.57
N ILE A 171 -34.65 6.16 0.64
CA ILE A 171 -33.92 5.71 1.84
C ILE A 171 -34.07 4.19 1.92
N GLY A 172 -32.96 3.47 1.77
CA GLY A 172 -32.91 2.06 2.14
C GLY A 172 -32.96 1.95 3.65
N ASN A 173 -34.09 1.56 4.20
CA ASN A 173 -34.14 1.15 5.60
C ASN A 173 -33.37 -0.17 5.74
N LYS A 174 -32.64 -0.32 6.84
CA LYS A 174 -32.00 -1.59 7.24
C LYS A 174 -33.03 -2.69 7.40
#